data_AF-A0A7Y0Z1H0-F1
#
_entry.id   AF-A0A7Y0Z1H0-F1
#
_cell.length_a   1.000
_cell.length_b   1.000
_cell.length_c   1.000
_cell.angle_alpha   90.00
_cell.angle_beta   90.00
_cell.angle_gamma   90.00
#
_symmetry.space_group_name_H-M   'P 1'
#
loop_
_entity.id
_entity.type
_entity.pdbx_description
1 polymer ?
#
loop_
_entity_poly.entity_id
_entity_poly.type
_entity_poly.pdbx_seq_one_letter_code
_entity_poly.pdbx_strand_id
1 'polypeptide(L)'
;MRNLDLYGIAKVNSELQARAIVVDRIPSLGEKTARIMAWQCFIQDQVNLDDSNERTSNLARIKHGEAIAAFWETGDEMDVDSNAFVSYFFDELGVINRKVTKKGVQIAFYIFVALGLFGLYKLFS
;
A
#
# COMPACT_ATOMS: atom_id res chain seq x y z
N MET A 1 1.38 15.33 -5.45
CA MET A 1 2.59 15.20 -4.61
C MET A 1 3.01 13.74 -4.67
N ARG A 2 4.29 13.42 -4.82
CA ARG A 2 4.73 12.02 -4.98
C ARG A 2 4.65 11.28 -3.64
N ASN A 3 4.23 10.03 -3.66
CA ASN A 3 4.14 9.15 -2.49
C ASN A 3 5.50 9.03 -1.78
N LEU A 4 6.57 8.91 -2.55
CA LEU A 4 7.93 8.85 -2.01
C LEU A 4 8.35 10.12 -1.26
N ASP A 5 7.91 11.29 -1.74
CA ASP A 5 8.17 12.57 -1.08
C ASP A 5 7.31 12.71 0.20
N LEU A 6 6.07 12.22 0.15
CA LEU A 6 5.11 12.29 1.27
C LEU A 6 5.50 11.39 2.45
N TYR A 7 5.91 10.15 2.16
CA TYR A 7 6.18 9.12 3.18
C TYR A 7 7.67 8.91 3.47
N GLY A 8 8.55 9.47 2.64
CA GLY A 8 10.00 9.42 2.77
C GLY A 8 10.61 8.20 2.06
N ILE A 9 11.41 8.46 1.02
CA ILE A 9 12.06 7.45 0.16
C ILE A 9 12.76 6.35 0.97
N ALA A 10 13.59 6.72 1.96
CA ALA A 10 14.34 5.75 2.74
C ALA A 10 13.44 4.74 3.48
N LYS A 11 12.34 5.23 4.05
CA LYS A 11 11.36 4.41 4.77
C LYS A 11 10.60 3.49 3.80
N VAL A 12 10.13 4.04 2.68
CA VAL A 12 9.42 3.25 1.67
C VAL A 12 10.31 2.13 1.13
N ASN A 13 11.58 2.42 0.83
CA ASN A 13 12.53 1.42 0.36
C ASN A 13 12.81 0.33 1.40
N SER A 14 12.99 0.67 2.68
CA SER A 14 13.22 -0.33 3.72
C SER A 14 12.02 -1.26 3.91
N GLU A 15 10.80 -0.71 3.88
CA GLU A 15 9.58 -1.51 4.01
C GLU A 15 9.33 -2.37 2.77
N LEU A 16 9.63 -1.86 1.57
CA LEU A 16 9.56 -2.64 0.32
C LEU A 16 10.51 -3.84 0.36
N GLN A 17 11.77 -3.65 0.76
CA GLN A 17 12.75 -4.73 0.86
C GLN A 17 12.32 -5.79 1.87
N ALA A 18 11.84 -5.36 3.05
CA ALA A 18 11.31 -6.29 4.04
C ALA A 18 10.09 -7.04 3.50
N ARG A 19 9.23 -6.37 2.74
CA ARG A 19 8.01 -6.97 2.18
C ARG A 19 8.32 -7.95 1.04
N ALA A 20 9.32 -7.67 0.21
CA ALA A 20 9.75 -8.57 -0.87
C ALA A 20 10.10 -9.97 -0.36
N ILE A 21 10.80 -10.08 0.78
CA ILE A 21 11.14 -11.37 1.41
C ILE A 21 9.88 -12.15 1.83
N VAL A 22 8.85 -11.45 2.31
CA VAL A 22 7.59 -12.08 2.74
C VAL A 22 6.77 -12.52 1.54
N VAL A 23 6.67 -11.65 0.53
CA VAL A 23 5.92 -11.92 -0.70
C VAL A 23 6.56 -13.07 -1.50
N ASP A 24 7.88 -13.21 -1.46
CA ASP A 24 8.56 -14.31 -2.15
C ASP A 24 8.17 -15.70 -1.63
N ARG A 25 7.78 -15.80 -0.35
CA ARG A 25 7.33 -17.05 0.27
C ARG A 25 5.90 -17.45 -0.07
N ILE A 26 5.17 -16.61 -0.80
CA ILE A 26 3.79 -16.90 -1.23
C ILE A 26 3.84 -17.93 -2.37
N PRO A 27 3.13 -19.07 -2.25
CA PRO A 27 3.12 -20.10 -3.29
C PRO A 27 2.42 -19.67 -4.58
N SER A 28 1.33 -18.92 -4.46
CA SER A 28 0.55 -18.44 -5.61
C SER A 28 1.31 -17.35 -6.37
N LEU A 29 1.54 -17.58 -7.66
CA LEU A 29 2.26 -16.64 -8.51
C LEU A 29 1.42 -15.40 -8.79
N GLY A 30 0.12 -15.57 -9.01
CA GLY A 30 -0.85 -14.50 -9.21
C GLY A 30 -1.04 -13.63 -7.97
N GLU A 31 -1.12 -14.22 -6.77
CA GLU A 31 -1.12 -13.46 -5.51
C GLU A 31 0.19 -12.68 -5.34
N LYS A 32 1.34 -13.34 -5.56
CA LYS A 32 2.67 -12.71 -5.49
C LYS A 32 2.73 -11.49 -6.42
N THR A 33 2.28 -11.65 -7.66
CA THR A 33 2.26 -10.59 -8.67
C THR A 33 1.31 -9.46 -8.29
N ALA A 34 0.10 -9.75 -7.81
CA ALA A 34 -0.84 -8.72 -7.35
C ALA A 34 -0.23 -7.84 -6.26
N ARG A 35 0.45 -8.45 -5.28
CA ARG A 35 1.10 -7.74 -4.18
C ARG A 35 2.30 -6.91 -4.65
N ILE A 36 3.14 -7.46 -5.53
CA ILE A 36 4.28 -6.71 -6.09
C ILE A 36 3.80 -5.51 -6.92
N MET A 37 2.78 -5.71 -7.74
CA MET A 37 2.20 -4.65 -8.56
C MET A 37 1.59 -3.53 -7.72
N ALA A 38 0.98 -3.84 -6.57
CA ALA A 38 0.49 -2.82 -5.64
C ALA A 38 1.61 -1.90 -5.15
N TRP A 39 2.76 -2.47 -4.77
CA TRP A 39 3.95 -1.70 -4.38
C TRP A 39 4.53 -0.89 -5.54
N GLN A 40 4.62 -1.47 -6.74
CA GLN A 40 5.09 -0.76 -7.92
C GLN A 40 4.19 0.44 -8.25
N CYS A 41 2.88 0.24 -8.25
CA CYS A 41 1.91 1.31 -8.50
C CYS A 41 2.03 2.43 -7.45
N PHE A 42 2.22 2.08 -6.18
CA PHE A 42 2.40 3.06 -5.11
C PHE A 42 3.69 3.87 -5.29
N ILE A 43 4.82 3.23 -5.60
CA ILE A 43 6.12 3.88 -5.78
C ILE A 43 6.16 4.75 -7.05
N GLN A 44 5.41 4.34 -8.09
CA GLN A 44 5.27 5.06 -9.35
C GLN A 44 4.16 6.11 -9.34
N ASP A 45 3.56 6.40 -8.18
CA ASP A 45 2.48 7.39 -8.00
C ASP A 45 1.22 7.10 -8.86
N GLN A 46 1.02 5.85 -9.28
CA GLN A 46 -0.16 5.42 -10.05
C GLN A 46 -1.39 5.21 -9.16
N VAL A 47 -1.17 4.98 -7.86
CA VAL A 47 -2.21 4.86 -6.84
C VAL A 47 -1.82 5.65 -5.60
N ASN A 48 -2.78 6.41 -5.07
CA ASN A 48 -2.66 7.01 -3.75
C ASN A 48 -3.51 6.24 -2.74
N LEU A 49 -3.10 6.29 -1.47
CA LEU A 49 -3.81 5.58 -0.38
C LEU A 49 -5.17 6.18 -0.03
N ASP A 50 -5.47 7.38 -0.54
CA ASP A 50 -6.73 8.11 -0.40
C ASP A 50 -7.58 8.08 -1.69
N ASP A 51 -7.14 7.36 -2.73
CA ASP A 51 -7.92 7.19 -3.97
C ASP A 51 -9.23 6.41 -3.69
N SER A 52 -10.26 6.68 -4.50
CA SER A 52 -11.54 5.98 -4.39
C SER A 52 -11.39 4.49 -4.70
N ASN A 53 -12.16 3.65 -3.99
CA ASN A 53 -12.16 2.20 -4.21
C ASN A 53 -12.47 1.82 -5.66
N GLU A 54 -13.35 2.58 -6.33
CA GLU A 54 -13.67 2.34 -7.73
C GLU A 54 -12.45 2.55 -8.65
N ARG A 55 -11.74 3.67 -8.47
CA ARG A 55 -10.52 3.96 -9.24
C ARG A 55 -9.45 2.92 -8.99
N THR A 56 -9.20 2.58 -7.73
CA THR A 56 -8.20 1.58 -7.35
C THR A 56 -8.57 0.19 -7.87
N SER A 57 -9.85 -0.19 -7.84
CA SER A 57 -10.31 -1.46 -8.40
C SER A 57 -10.11 -1.52 -9.92
N ASN A 58 -10.41 -0.44 -10.63
CA ASN A 58 -10.18 -0.37 -12.07
C ASN A 58 -8.69 -0.46 -12.42
N LEU A 59 -7.83 0.22 -11.66
CA LEU A 59 -6.37 0.08 -11.81
C LEU A 59 -5.92 -1.36 -11.57
N ALA A 60 -6.38 -2.01 -10.51
CA ALA A 60 -6.03 -3.39 -10.20
C ALA A 60 -6.47 -4.37 -11.31
N ARG A 61 -7.63 -4.13 -11.94
CA ARG A 61 -8.08 -4.91 -13.11
C ARG A 61 -7.19 -4.71 -14.34
N ILE A 62 -6.74 -3.47 -14.59
CA ILE A 62 -5.78 -3.19 -15.68
C ILE A 62 -4.46 -3.93 -15.40
N LYS A 63 -3.96 -3.86 -14.17
CA LYS A 63 -2.73 -4.57 -13.75
C LYS A 63 -2.86 -6.09 -13.83
N HIS A 64 -4.03 -6.64 -13.54
CA HIS A 64 -4.30 -8.05 -13.79
C HIS A 64 -4.17 -8.42 -15.28
N GLY A 65 -4.69 -7.58 -16.19
CA GLY A 65 -4.51 -7.77 -17.63
C GLY A 65 -3.04 -7.69 -18.08
N GLU A 66 -2.28 -6.73 -17.54
CA GLU A 66 -0.83 -6.63 -17.76
C GLU A 66 -0.09 -7.89 -17.26
N ALA A 67 -0.48 -8.41 -16.10
CA ALA A 67 0.12 -9.62 -15.52
C ALA A 67 -0.17 -10.88 -16.35
N ILE A 68 -1.41 -11.03 -16.85
CA ILE A 68 -1.76 -12.14 -17.75
C ILE A 68 -0.91 -12.09 -19.02
N ALA A 69 -0.75 -10.91 -19.63
CA ALA A 69 0.07 -10.75 -20.82
C ALA A 69 1.52 -11.14 -20.56
N ALA A 70 2.09 -10.71 -19.43
CA ALA A 70 3.45 -11.07 -19.04
C ALA A 70 3.61 -12.59 -18.78
N PHE A 71 2.65 -13.24 -18.13
CA PHE A 71 2.69 -14.69 -17.88
C PHE A 71 2.61 -15.49 -19.18
N TRP A 72 1.82 -15.02 -20.14
CA TRP A 72 1.74 -15.63 -21.45
C TRP A 72 3.08 -15.60 -22.20
N GLU A 73 3.86 -14.53 -22.04
CA GLU A 73 5.21 -14.42 -22.62
C GLU A 73 6.24 -15.33 -21.94
N THR A 74 6.11 -15.60 -20.64
CA THR A 74 7.02 -16.47 -19.87
C THR A 74 6.64 -17.95 -19.90
N GLY A 75 5.42 -18.26 -20.35
CA GLY A 75 4.86 -19.62 -20.33
C GLY A 75 4.30 -20.04 -18.97
N ASP A 76 4.13 -19.08 -18.05
CA ASP A 76 3.47 -19.30 -16.77
C ASP A 76 1.94 -19.16 -16.91
N GLU A 77 1.19 -19.79 -16.02
CA GLU A 77 -0.27 -19.64 -15.99
C GLU A 77 -0.72 -18.77 -14.81
N MET A 78 -1.72 -17.92 -15.07
CA MET A 78 -2.34 -17.11 -14.02
C MET A 78 -3.24 -18.00 -13.17
N ASP A 79 -2.85 -18.24 -11.93
CA ASP A 79 -3.51 -19.14 -10.97
C ASP A 79 -4.62 -18.46 -10.15
N VAL A 80 -4.85 -17.16 -10.34
CA VAL A 80 -5.89 -16.38 -9.66
C VAL A 80 -6.80 -15.69 -10.69
N ASP A 81 -8.09 -15.58 -10.38
CA ASP A 81 -8.99 -14.79 -11.21
C ASP A 81 -8.84 -13.27 -10.95
N SER A 82 -9.52 -12.47 -11.78
CA SER A 82 -9.46 -11.01 -11.67
C SER A 82 -9.98 -10.48 -10.33
N ASN A 83 -10.98 -11.11 -9.72
CA ASN A 83 -11.55 -10.66 -8.45
C ASN A 83 -10.59 -10.96 -7.30
N ALA A 84 -9.99 -12.16 -7.27
CA ALA A 84 -8.98 -12.55 -6.32
C ALA A 84 -7.75 -11.65 -6.44
N PHE A 85 -7.29 -11.37 -7.66
CA PHE A 85 -6.20 -10.44 -7.92
C PHE A 85 -6.49 -9.04 -7.34
N VAL A 86 -7.67 -8.49 -7.63
CA VAL A 86 -8.10 -7.19 -7.09
C VAL A 86 -8.11 -7.24 -5.55
N SER A 87 -8.63 -8.30 -4.94
CA SER A 87 -8.63 -8.48 -3.49
C SER A 87 -7.21 -8.45 -2.91
N TYR A 88 -6.28 -9.23 -3.47
CA TYR A 88 -4.90 -9.26 -3.01
C TYR A 88 -4.18 -7.92 -3.19
N PHE A 89 -4.49 -7.21 -4.27
CA PHE A 89 -3.98 -5.86 -4.51
C PHE A 89 -4.46 -4.88 -3.42
N PHE A 90 -5.75 -4.89 -3.09
CA PHE A 90 -6.31 -4.06 -2.01
C PHE A 90 -5.74 -4.40 -0.64
N ASP A 91 -5.62 -5.69 -0.33
CA ASP A 91 -5.01 -6.16 0.92
C ASP A 91 -3.58 -5.63 1.05
N GLU A 92 -2.82 -5.64 -0.05
CA GLU A 92 -1.46 -5.12 -0.07
C GLU A 92 -1.41 -3.60 0.09
N LEU A 93 -2.35 -2.84 -0.49
CA LEU A 93 -2.47 -1.41 -0.21
C LEU A 93 -2.75 -1.14 1.27
N GLY A 94 -3.54 -1.99 1.94
CA GLY A 94 -3.73 -1.94 3.39
C GLY A 94 -2.43 -2.16 4.17
N VAL A 95 -1.59 -3.10 3.72
CA VAL A 95 -0.24 -3.33 4.27
C VAL A 95 0.65 -2.11 4.05
N ILE A 96 0.72 -1.59 2.81
CA ILE A 96 1.48 -0.39 2.46
C ILE A 96 1.07 0.75 3.38
N ASN A 97 -0.23 1.05 3.46
CA ASN A 97 -0.76 2.12 4.29
C ASN A 97 -0.27 1.98 5.74
N ARG A 98 -0.45 0.81 6.36
CA ARG A 98 -0.04 0.56 7.75
C ARG A 98 1.47 0.73 7.97
N LYS A 99 2.30 0.42 6.98
CA LYS A 99 3.76 0.47 7.08
C LYS A 99 4.30 1.88 6.82
N VAL A 100 3.80 2.55 5.78
CA VAL A 100 4.31 3.86 5.34
C VAL A 100 3.73 5.02 6.14
N THR A 101 2.49 4.95 6.62
CA THR A 101 1.97 5.95 7.57
C THR A 101 2.63 5.79 8.93
N LYS A 102 3.18 6.88 9.47
CA LYS A 102 3.83 6.87 10.80
C LYS A 102 2.75 6.82 11.89
N LYS A 103 2.70 5.74 12.67
CA LYS A 103 2.04 5.71 14.00
C LYS A 103 2.45 6.91 14.89
N GLY A 104 3.65 7.44 14.70
CA GLY A 104 4.17 8.59 15.45
C GLY A 104 3.44 9.92 15.21
N VAL A 105 2.83 10.15 14.05
CA VAL A 105 2.11 11.42 13.78
C VAL A 105 0.76 11.45 14.51
N GLN A 106 0.06 10.31 14.58
CA GLN A 106 -1.14 10.19 15.41
C GLN A 106 -0.82 10.39 16.88
N ILE A 107 0.24 9.74 17.40
CA ILE A 107 0.64 9.89 18.82
C ILE A 107 1.04 11.33 19.13
N ALA A 108 1.83 11.98 18.28
CA ALA A 108 2.20 13.39 18.48
C ALA A 108 0.97 14.30 18.45
N PHE A 109 0.05 14.11 17.50
CA PHE A 109 -1.20 14.87 17.44
C PHE A 109 -2.05 14.67 18.70
N TYR A 110 -2.25 13.42 19.17
CA TYR A 110 -2.98 13.15 20.40
C TYR A 110 -2.31 13.74 21.64
N ILE A 111 -0.97 13.73 21.72
CA ILE A 111 -0.23 14.38 22.81
C ILE A 111 -0.41 15.90 22.75
N PHE A 112 -0.31 16.52 21.57
CA PHE A 112 -0.51 17.96 21.43
C PHE A 112 -1.95 18.39 21.74
N VAL A 113 -2.95 17.62 21.33
CA VAL A 113 -4.36 17.86 21.68
C VAL A 113 -4.59 17.68 23.18
N ALA A 114 -4.03 16.64 23.79
CA ALA A 114 -4.13 16.41 25.23
C ALA A 114 -3.44 17.52 26.05
N LEU A 115 -2.26 17.97 25.63
CA LEU A 115 -1.55 19.10 26.24
C LEU A 115 -2.30 20.42 26.05
N GLY A 116 -2.90 20.66 24.88
CA GLY A 116 -3.71 21.84 24.61
C GLY A 116 -4.98 21.90 25.48
N LEU A 117 -5.70 20.78 25.60
CA LEU A 117 -6.87 20.66 26.47
C LEU A 117 -6.49 20.83 27.95
N PHE A 118 -5.37 20.25 28.39
CA PHE A 118 -4.89 20.38 29.77
C PHE A 118 -4.45 21.82 30.08
N GLY A 119 -3.79 22.50 29.14
CA GLY A 119 -3.41 23.91 29.27
C GLY A 119 -4.62 24.84 29.37
N LEU A 120 -5.67 24.62 28.57
CA LEU A 120 -6.92 25.36 28.65
C LEU A 120 -7.66 25.10 29.97
N TYR A 121 -7.74 23.84 30.42
CA TYR A 121 -8.35 23.49 31.70
C TYR A 121 -7.70 24.22 32.89
N LYS A 122 -6.37 24.35 32.89
CA LYS A 122 -5.62 25.06 33.95
C LYS A 122 -5.71 26.59 33.89
N LEU A 123 -6.15 27.16 32.76
CA LEU A 123 -6.32 28.61 32.59
C LEU A 123 -7.72 29.09 32.97
N PHE A 124 -8.71 28.19 32.95
CA PHE A 124 -10.11 28.48 33.26
C PHE A 124 -10.62 27.82 34.55
N SER A 125 -9.73 27.19 35.33
CA SER A 125 -9.95 26.73 36.71
C SER A 125 -8.99 27.45 37.66
#